data_AF-A0A1S3FAM3-F1
#
_entry.id   AF-A0A1S3FAM3-F1
#
_cell.length_a   1.000
_cell.length_b   1.000
_cell.length_c   1.000
_cell.angle_alpha   90.00
_cell.angle_beta   90.00
_cell.angle_gamma   90.00
#
_symmetry.space_group_name_H-M   'P 1'
#
loop_
_entity.id
_entity.type
_entity.pdbx_description
1 polymer ?
#
loop_
_entity_poly.entity_id
_entity_poly.type
_entity_poly.pdbx_seq_one_letter_code
_entity_poly.pdbx_strand_id
1 'polypeptide(L)'
;MPLGLRGKKKAKSKENAPLVEGEKAAGASGQSLPGPPGPARKLVFHAQLAHGSPTGRVENFASIQELYAKIAGVFDISPAEILYCTLNTPKIDMKRLLGGQLGLEDFIFAHVKGLKKEVNVYKSEDSLGLTITDNGVGYAFIKRIKDGSIIDSVKTICVGDHIECINGENIIGQRHYEVAKKLKELKKEELFTMTLIEPKKAFEIGPRSKAGKSSAEKIGSARGTLRLRSGGPATVEELPSETKAKAIEKVDDLLELYMGIRDFDLATTMFEAGKDKSNPDEFAVAVDETLGDFAFPDEFVFDVWEAIGDGKRDDHL
;
A
#
# COMPACT_ATOMS: atom_id res chain seq x y z
N MET A 1 44.64 -7.93 -58.24
CA MET A 1 44.87 -7.63 -59.68
C MET A 1 44.53 -6.15 -59.91
N PRO A 2 45.28 -5.41 -60.74
CA PRO A 2 46.12 -4.29 -60.28
C PRO A 2 45.59 -2.85 -60.52
N LEU A 3 46.34 -1.90 -59.95
CA LEU A 3 46.33 -0.44 -60.06
C LEU A 3 46.57 0.10 -61.49
N GLY A 4 46.07 1.31 -61.80
CA GLY A 4 46.57 2.13 -62.92
C GLY A 4 45.73 3.36 -63.30
N LEU A 5 46.31 4.56 -63.13
CA LEU A 5 45.78 5.93 -63.35
C LEU A 5 45.70 6.41 -64.82
N ARG A 6 44.76 7.35 -65.09
CA ARG A 6 44.80 8.57 -65.96
C ARG A 6 43.36 8.89 -66.43
N GLY A 7 42.79 10.09 -66.46
CA GLY A 7 43.24 11.47 -66.30
C GLY A 7 42.48 12.36 -67.32
N LYS A 8 41.89 13.51 -66.88
CA LYS A 8 41.46 14.74 -67.61
C LYS A 8 40.25 15.37 -66.89
N LYS A 9 39.97 16.68 -66.83
CA LYS A 9 40.71 17.97 -66.86
C LYS A 9 39.62 19.07 -66.66
N LYS A 10 39.83 20.01 -65.72
CA LYS A 10 39.29 21.42 -65.63
C LYS A 10 37.74 21.60 -65.58
N ALA A 11 37.16 22.56 -64.85
CA ALA A 11 37.58 23.94 -64.61
C ALA A 11 37.19 24.51 -63.23
N LYS A 12 37.97 25.51 -62.81
CA LYS A 12 37.79 26.40 -61.65
C LYS A 12 36.65 27.39 -61.89
N SER A 13 35.99 27.81 -60.81
CA SER A 13 35.81 29.24 -60.50
C SER A 13 35.81 29.43 -58.98
N LYS A 14 36.54 30.46 -58.57
CA LYS A 14 36.98 30.86 -57.23
C LYS A 14 36.50 32.29 -57.07
N GLU A 15 35.81 32.61 -55.97
CA GLU A 15 35.69 33.95 -55.38
C GLU A 15 34.68 33.86 -54.23
N ASN A 16 34.76 34.57 -53.12
CA ASN A 16 35.81 35.33 -52.44
C ASN A 16 35.27 35.50 -51.01
N ALA A 17 36.08 35.31 -49.99
CA ALA A 17 35.74 35.78 -48.63
C ALA A 17 35.88 37.31 -48.59
N PRO A 18 35.21 38.00 -47.65
CA PRO A 18 36.00 38.39 -46.47
C PRO A 18 35.23 38.35 -45.13
N LEU A 19 36.03 38.21 -44.07
CA LEU A 19 35.72 38.44 -42.66
C LEU A 19 35.60 39.94 -42.36
N VAL A 20 34.62 40.35 -41.55
CA VAL A 20 34.76 41.46 -40.58
C VAL A 20 33.82 41.20 -39.38
N GLU A 21 34.35 41.36 -38.18
CA GLU A 21 33.68 41.32 -36.88
C GLU A 21 32.65 42.46 -36.68
N GLY A 22 31.67 42.24 -35.81
CA GLY A 22 30.79 43.28 -35.29
C GLY A 22 29.71 42.74 -34.35
N GLU A 23 29.89 42.94 -33.04
CA GLU A 23 28.89 42.68 -31.99
C GLU A 23 27.58 43.47 -32.20
N LYS A 24 26.42 42.82 -31.98
CA LYS A 24 25.47 43.14 -30.89
C LYS A 24 24.10 42.40 -31.04
N ALA A 25 23.74 41.73 -29.94
CA ALA A 25 22.42 41.57 -29.33
C ALA A 25 21.16 41.26 -30.19
N ALA A 26 20.65 40.04 -30.06
CA ALA A 26 19.23 39.75 -29.82
C ALA A 26 19.06 38.29 -29.34
N GLY A 27 18.83 38.11 -28.04
CA GLY A 27 18.53 36.79 -27.46
C GLY A 27 17.12 36.33 -27.86
N ALA A 28 17.03 35.45 -28.85
CA ALA A 28 15.81 34.78 -29.25
C ALA A 28 15.77 33.35 -28.68
N SER A 29 14.93 33.17 -27.66
CA SER A 29 14.14 31.98 -27.36
C SER A 29 14.51 30.67 -28.09
N GLY A 30 15.47 29.94 -27.52
CA GLY A 30 15.64 28.50 -27.79
C GLY A 30 14.84 27.69 -26.79
N GLN A 31 13.52 27.54 -27.01
CA GLN A 31 12.75 26.52 -26.30
C GLN A 31 13.21 25.15 -26.83
N SER A 32 14.09 24.50 -26.07
CA SER A 32 14.33 23.07 -26.18
C SER A 32 13.02 22.34 -25.92
N LEU A 33 12.43 21.78 -26.97
CA LEU A 33 11.30 20.86 -26.85
C LEU A 33 11.70 19.72 -25.89
N PRO A 34 10.85 19.36 -24.91
CA PRO A 34 11.12 18.20 -24.08
C PRO A 34 11.19 16.98 -25.00
N GLY A 35 12.30 16.24 -24.92
CA GLY A 35 12.46 14.98 -25.64
C GLY A 35 11.31 14.03 -25.29
N PRO A 36 10.99 13.07 -26.19
CA PRO A 36 9.92 12.11 -25.94
C PRO A 36 10.16 11.42 -24.59
N PRO A 37 9.11 11.22 -23.77
CA PRO A 37 9.26 10.54 -22.50
C PRO A 37 9.94 9.20 -22.74
N GLY A 38 11.09 8.99 -22.09
CA GLY A 38 11.81 7.72 -22.15
C GLY A 38 10.88 6.58 -21.75
N PRO A 39 11.14 5.33 -22.22
CA PRO A 39 10.28 4.20 -21.91
C PRO A 39 10.11 4.07 -20.39
N ALA A 40 8.86 4.10 -19.93
CA ALA A 40 8.53 3.91 -18.52
C ALA A 40 9.20 2.61 -18.05
N ARG A 41 10.09 2.70 -17.05
CA ARG A 41 10.74 1.52 -16.46
C ARG A 41 9.63 0.62 -15.93
N LYS A 42 9.52 -0.58 -16.49
CA LYS A 42 8.55 -1.58 -16.03
C LYS A 42 8.91 -1.99 -14.61
N LEU A 43 8.01 -1.74 -13.67
CA LEU A 43 8.15 -2.20 -12.30
C LEU A 43 7.74 -3.68 -12.26
N VAL A 44 8.67 -4.51 -11.77
CA VAL A 44 8.51 -5.96 -11.72
C VAL A 44 8.67 -6.39 -10.28
N PHE A 45 7.65 -7.07 -9.77
CA PHE A 45 7.60 -7.64 -8.43
C PHE A 45 7.56 -9.16 -8.50
N HIS A 46 7.90 -9.80 -7.39
CA HIS A 46 7.82 -11.25 -7.25
C HIS A 46 6.79 -11.60 -6.19
N ALA A 47 6.05 -12.67 -6.43
CA ALA A 47 5.00 -13.13 -5.53
C ALA A 47 5.06 -14.64 -5.28
N GLN A 48 4.51 -15.07 -4.13
CA GLN A 48 4.18 -16.45 -3.81
C GLN A 48 2.83 -16.51 -3.10
N LEU A 49 2.17 -17.66 -3.16
CA LEU A 49 1.09 -17.97 -2.22
C LEU A 49 1.73 -18.27 -0.85
N ALA A 50 1.20 -17.66 0.21
CA ALA A 50 1.77 -17.74 1.55
C ALA A 50 1.82 -19.17 2.12
N HIS A 51 0.92 -20.05 1.66
CA HIS A 51 0.90 -21.47 2.04
C HIS A 51 1.88 -22.34 1.23
N GLY A 52 2.59 -21.77 0.25
CA GLY A 52 3.58 -22.43 -0.59
C GLY A 52 3.16 -22.49 -2.05
N SER A 53 3.99 -21.91 -2.92
CA SER A 53 3.91 -22.02 -4.38
C SER A 53 5.30 -21.78 -5.00
N PRO A 54 5.50 -22.07 -6.29
CA PRO A 54 6.60 -21.48 -7.04
C PRO A 54 6.54 -19.94 -7.01
N THR A 55 7.67 -19.29 -7.26
CA THR A 55 7.72 -17.83 -7.39
C THR A 55 7.11 -17.40 -8.72
N GLY A 56 6.14 -16.50 -8.64
CA GLY A 56 5.51 -15.82 -9.77
C GLY A 56 6.08 -14.43 -9.99
N ARG A 57 6.00 -13.93 -11.23
CA ARG A 57 6.39 -12.56 -11.59
C ARG A 57 5.15 -11.71 -11.84
N VAL A 58 5.07 -10.56 -11.18
CA VAL A 58 3.89 -9.68 -11.17
C VAL A 58 4.31 -8.29 -11.65
N GLU A 59 3.61 -7.76 -12.66
CA GLU A 59 3.93 -6.46 -13.28
C GLU A 59 2.68 -5.82 -13.88
N ASN A 60 2.77 -4.52 -14.22
CA ASN A 60 1.73 -3.74 -14.90
C ASN A 60 0.40 -3.67 -14.12
N PHE A 61 0.45 -3.14 -12.89
CA PHE A 61 -0.72 -2.81 -12.07
C PHE A 61 -0.59 -1.38 -11.54
N ALA A 62 -1.72 -0.70 -11.39
CA ALA A 62 -1.83 0.67 -10.89
C ALA A 62 -2.73 0.79 -9.64
N SER A 63 -3.31 -0.31 -9.18
CA SER A 63 -4.17 -0.38 -7.99
C SER A 63 -4.03 -1.71 -7.26
N ILE A 64 -4.52 -1.79 -6.02
CA ILE A 64 -4.58 -3.04 -5.25
C ILE A 64 -5.46 -4.08 -5.97
N GLN A 65 -6.57 -3.65 -6.56
CA GLN A 65 -7.46 -4.53 -7.32
C GLN A 65 -6.74 -5.15 -8.52
N GLU A 66 -5.99 -4.35 -9.28
CA GLU A 66 -5.18 -4.85 -10.39
C GLU A 66 -4.05 -5.75 -9.89
N LEU A 67 -3.39 -5.39 -8.79
CA LEU A 67 -2.35 -6.22 -8.18
C LEU A 67 -2.88 -7.63 -7.87
N TYR A 68 -4.04 -7.73 -7.19
CA TYR A 68 -4.63 -9.03 -6.88
C TYR A 68 -5.06 -9.78 -8.14
N ALA A 69 -5.59 -9.10 -9.16
CA ALA A 69 -5.88 -9.73 -10.45
C ALA A 69 -4.62 -10.29 -11.13
N LYS A 70 -3.48 -9.56 -11.08
CA LYS A 70 -2.20 -10.04 -11.62
C LYS A 70 -1.66 -11.24 -10.84
N ILE A 71 -1.70 -11.20 -9.51
CA ILE A 71 -1.29 -12.32 -8.65
C ILE A 71 -2.16 -13.55 -8.98
N ALA A 72 -3.48 -13.37 -9.02
CA ALA A 72 -4.43 -14.42 -9.31
C ALA A 72 -4.18 -15.09 -10.68
N GLY A 73 -3.93 -14.29 -11.72
CA GLY A 73 -3.59 -14.80 -13.05
C GLY A 73 -2.26 -15.55 -13.12
N VAL A 74 -1.28 -15.20 -12.29
CA VAL A 74 0.02 -15.90 -12.22
C VAL A 74 -0.11 -17.27 -11.55
N PHE A 75 -1.04 -17.42 -10.61
CA PHE A 75 -1.25 -18.66 -9.86
C PHE A 75 -2.48 -19.48 -10.29
N ASP A 76 -3.16 -19.07 -11.36
CA ASP A 76 -4.37 -19.70 -11.89
C ASP A 76 -5.46 -19.90 -10.81
N ILE A 77 -5.70 -18.85 -10.03
CA ILE A 77 -6.76 -18.79 -9.01
C ILE A 77 -7.72 -17.64 -9.30
N SER A 78 -8.90 -17.65 -8.68
CA SER A 78 -9.79 -16.50 -8.71
C SER A 78 -9.22 -15.36 -7.84
N PRO A 79 -9.32 -14.08 -8.24
CA PRO A 79 -8.95 -12.95 -7.38
C PRO A 79 -9.70 -12.96 -6.03
N ALA A 80 -10.92 -13.49 -6.01
CA ALA A 80 -11.74 -13.64 -4.79
C ALA A 80 -11.19 -14.69 -3.81
N GLU A 81 -10.19 -15.49 -4.21
CA GLU A 81 -9.50 -16.39 -3.29
C GLU A 81 -8.44 -15.66 -2.45
N ILE A 82 -7.96 -14.49 -2.88
CA ILE A 82 -6.92 -13.74 -2.18
C ILE A 82 -7.57 -12.93 -1.05
N LEU A 83 -7.19 -13.22 0.20
CA LEU A 83 -7.62 -12.50 1.38
C LEU A 83 -6.86 -11.18 1.52
N TYR A 84 -5.54 -11.23 1.56
CA TYR A 84 -4.65 -10.07 1.67
C TYR A 84 -3.21 -10.46 1.32
N CYS A 85 -2.32 -9.48 1.25
CA CYS A 85 -0.90 -9.70 1.01
C CYS A 85 -0.05 -9.24 2.20
N THR A 86 1.00 -9.99 2.50
CA THR A 86 2.11 -9.53 3.36
C THR A 86 3.38 -9.36 2.53
N LEU A 87 4.26 -8.47 2.97
CA LEU A 87 5.51 -8.14 2.30
C LEU A 87 6.67 -8.85 2.99
N ASN A 88 7.54 -9.49 2.22
CA ASN A 88 8.78 -10.12 2.66
C ASN A 88 8.62 -11.21 3.74
N THR A 89 7.41 -11.75 3.94
CA THR A 89 7.14 -12.86 4.86
C THR A 89 5.90 -13.66 4.42
N PRO A 90 5.96 -15.01 4.40
CA PRO A 90 4.77 -15.85 4.22
C PRO A 90 3.94 -15.99 5.50
N LYS A 91 4.46 -15.53 6.65
CA LYS A 91 3.75 -15.61 7.93
C LYS A 91 2.64 -14.57 7.96
N ILE A 92 1.58 -14.87 8.71
CA ILE A 92 0.55 -13.90 9.08
C ILE A 92 1.17 -12.90 10.06
N ASP A 93 1.82 -11.87 9.51
CA ASP A 93 2.46 -10.80 10.26
C ASP A 93 1.83 -9.47 9.83
N MET A 94 0.94 -8.96 10.68
CA MET A 94 0.18 -7.75 10.41
C MET A 94 1.03 -6.47 10.40
N LYS A 95 2.27 -6.53 10.88
CA LYS A 95 3.24 -5.43 10.74
C LYS A 95 3.82 -5.34 9.34
N ARG A 96 3.72 -6.42 8.55
CA ARG A 96 4.15 -6.49 7.15
C ARG A 96 2.97 -6.60 6.20
N LEU A 97 1.77 -6.26 6.65
CA LEU A 97 0.59 -6.20 5.79
C LEU A 97 0.81 -5.14 4.70
N LEU A 98 0.43 -5.44 3.46
CA LEU A 98 0.42 -4.45 2.39
C LEU A 98 -0.63 -3.37 2.71
N GLY A 99 -0.19 -2.18 3.05
CA GLY A 99 -1.02 -0.99 3.30
C GLY A 99 -0.73 0.10 2.27
N GLY A 100 -0.87 -0.21 0.98
CA GLY A 100 -0.73 0.74 -0.13
C GLY A 100 0.70 1.16 -0.51
N GLN A 101 1.69 1.02 0.36
CA GLN A 101 3.10 1.19 -0.02
C GLN A 101 3.76 -0.15 -0.34
N LEU A 102 4.48 -0.20 -1.47
CA LEU A 102 5.19 -1.36 -1.95
C LEU A 102 6.60 -0.95 -2.40
N GLY A 103 7.62 -1.30 -1.60
CA GLY A 103 9.02 -1.05 -1.95
C GLY A 103 9.40 -1.76 -3.24
N LEU A 104 10.24 -1.13 -4.07
CA LEU A 104 10.57 -1.65 -5.42
C LEU A 104 11.26 -3.03 -5.42
N GLU A 105 11.79 -3.46 -4.28
CA GLU A 105 12.45 -4.76 -4.08
C GLU A 105 11.61 -5.72 -3.21
N ASP A 106 10.40 -5.33 -2.81
CA ASP A 106 9.57 -6.14 -1.92
C ASP A 106 9.08 -7.41 -2.61
N PHE A 107 9.07 -8.48 -1.82
CA PHE A 107 8.51 -9.77 -2.20
C PHE A 107 7.09 -9.90 -1.64
N ILE A 108 6.12 -10.26 -2.47
CA ILE A 108 4.71 -10.31 -2.10
C ILE A 108 4.31 -11.74 -1.72
N PHE A 109 3.67 -11.91 -0.57
CA PHE A 109 3.06 -13.18 -0.17
C PHE A 109 1.55 -13.03 -0.09
N ALA A 110 0.84 -13.70 -0.99
CA ALA A 110 -0.62 -13.68 -1.06
C ALA A 110 -1.22 -14.75 -0.15
N HIS A 111 -2.00 -14.32 0.84
CA HIS A 111 -2.76 -15.18 1.72
C HIS A 111 -4.10 -15.48 1.06
N VAL A 112 -4.44 -16.75 0.91
CA VAL A 112 -5.69 -17.17 0.23
C VAL A 112 -6.63 -17.85 1.21
N LYS A 113 -7.92 -17.87 0.85
CA LYS A 113 -8.99 -18.52 1.61
C LYS A 113 -8.65 -19.97 1.95
N GLY A 114 -8.76 -20.29 3.24
CA GLY A 114 -8.54 -21.62 3.79
C GLY A 114 -9.79 -22.15 4.47
N LEU A 115 -9.66 -22.52 5.75
CA LEU A 115 -10.75 -23.14 6.50
C LEU A 115 -11.83 -22.12 6.85
N LYS A 116 -13.08 -22.45 6.53
CA LYS A 116 -14.26 -21.71 6.99
C LYS A 116 -14.68 -22.23 8.37
N LYS A 117 -14.93 -21.33 9.31
CA LYS A 117 -15.35 -21.64 10.68
C LYS A 117 -16.53 -20.75 11.09
N GLU A 118 -17.40 -21.31 11.92
CA GLU A 118 -18.52 -20.61 12.52
C GLU A 118 -18.32 -20.59 14.03
N VAL A 119 -18.47 -19.41 14.63
CA VAL A 119 -18.24 -19.21 16.06
C VAL A 119 -19.42 -18.47 16.67
N ASN A 120 -19.78 -18.87 17.89
CA ASN A 120 -20.77 -18.19 18.72
C ASN A 120 -20.04 -17.46 19.84
N VAL A 121 -20.30 -16.17 20.00
CA VAL A 121 -19.62 -15.31 20.97
C VAL A 121 -20.67 -14.63 21.84
N TYR A 122 -20.46 -14.64 23.15
CA TYR A 122 -21.29 -13.90 24.10
C TYR A 122 -20.70 -12.50 24.32
N LYS A 123 -21.47 -11.45 24.03
CA LYS A 123 -21.01 -10.06 24.19
C LYS A 123 -21.26 -9.57 25.62
N SER A 124 -20.35 -9.88 26.55
CA SER A 124 -20.43 -9.46 27.96
C SER A 124 -20.01 -8.00 28.22
N GLU A 125 -19.34 -7.36 27.25
CA GLU A 125 -18.80 -6.00 27.35
C GLU A 125 -19.09 -5.24 26.06
N ASP A 126 -18.99 -3.91 26.11
CA ASP A 126 -19.24 -3.06 24.94
C ASP A 126 -18.16 -3.26 23.86
N SER A 127 -16.92 -3.55 24.27
CA SER A 127 -15.79 -3.84 23.39
C SER A 127 -15.48 -5.33 23.34
N LEU A 128 -15.36 -5.86 22.12
CA LEU A 128 -14.95 -7.24 21.87
C LEU A 128 -13.43 -7.43 21.97
N GLY A 129 -12.66 -6.34 21.96
CA GLY A 129 -11.19 -6.36 21.87
C GLY A 129 -10.64 -6.74 20.50
N LEU A 130 -11.35 -6.37 19.43
CA LEU A 130 -10.90 -6.56 18.05
C LEU A 130 -10.42 -5.25 17.44
N THR A 131 -9.38 -5.35 16.64
CA THR A 131 -8.99 -4.32 15.68
C THR A 131 -9.17 -4.86 14.27
N ILE A 132 -10.00 -4.21 13.47
CA ILE A 132 -10.36 -4.64 12.11
C ILE A 132 -9.58 -3.83 11.07
N THR A 133 -9.21 -4.47 9.98
CA THR A 133 -8.65 -3.82 8.79
C THR A 133 -9.30 -4.45 7.56
N ASP A 134 -9.03 -3.94 6.36
CA ASP A 134 -9.46 -4.58 5.11
C ASP A 134 -8.37 -4.57 4.05
N ASN A 135 -8.62 -5.29 2.97
CA ASN A 135 -7.67 -5.47 1.86
C ASN A 135 -7.88 -4.49 0.70
N GLY A 136 -8.72 -3.46 0.86
CA GLY A 136 -9.07 -2.49 -0.18
C GLY A 136 -9.98 -3.00 -1.29
N VAL A 137 -10.38 -4.28 -1.28
CA VAL A 137 -11.26 -4.88 -2.31
C VAL A 137 -12.43 -5.68 -1.70
N GLY A 138 -12.85 -5.31 -0.50
CA GLY A 138 -14.08 -5.80 0.12
C GLY A 138 -13.93 -6.97 1.09
N TYR A 139 -12.71 -7.34 1.51
CA TYR A 139 -12.51 -8.30 2.59
C TYR A 139 -11.95 -7.63 3.84
N ALA A 140 -12.77 -7.57 4.89
CA ALA A 140 -12.38 -7.15 6.22
C ALA A 140 -11.86 -8.34 7.05
N PHE A 141 -10.79 -8.15 7.81
CA PHE A 141 -10.16 -9.21 8.58
C PHE A 141 -9.59 -8.69 9.90
N ILE A 142 -9.35 -9.63 10.82
CA ILE A 142 -8.87 -9.33 12.17
C ILE A 142 -7.38 -8.99 12.11
N LYS A 143 -7.02 -7.75 12.41
CA LYS A 143 -5.61 -7.29 12.46
C LYS A 143 -4.99 -7.46 13.83
N ARG A 144 -5.77 -7.29 14.90
CA ARG A 144 -5.32 -7.47 16.29
C ARG A 144 -6.46 -8.02 17.13
N ILE A 145 -6.08 -8.81 18.14
CA ILE A 145 -6.93 -9.23 19.24
C ILE A 145 -6.26 -8.71 20.51
N LYS A 146 -7.01 -8.00 21.35
CA LYS A 146 -6.52 -7.46 22.62
C LYS A 146 -6.44 -8.58 23.65
N ASP A 147 -5.30 -8.71 24.32
CA ASP A 147 -5.11 -9.69 25.40
C ASP A 147 -6.14 -9.50 26.53
N GLY A 148 -6.71 -10.60 27.01
CA GLY A 148 -7.72 -10.59 28.06
C GLY A 148 -9.11 -10.09 27.63
N SER A 149 -9.33 -9.84 26.33
CA SER A 149 -10.64 -9.46 25.80
C SER A 149 -11.60 -10.66 25.63
N ILE A 150 -12.86 -10.35 25.33
CA ILE A 150 -13.88 -11.35 24.96
C ILE A 150 -13.34 -12.27 23.86
N ILE A 151 -12.78 -11.70 22.80
CA ILE A 151 -12.34 -12.50 21.65
C ILE A 151 -11.05 -13.26 21.94
N ASP A 152 -10.15 -12.74 22.77
CA ASP A 152 -8.98 -13.52 23.22
C ASP A 152 -9.39 -14.81 23.97
N SER A 153 -10.52 -14.80 24.68
CA SER A 153 -11.04 -16.02 25.32
C SER A 153 -11.50 -17.09 24.32
N VAL A 154 -11.82 -16.71 23.07
CA VAL A 154 -12.32 -17.60 22.01
C VAL A 154 -11.18 -18.05 21.11
N LYS A 155 -10.47 -19.11 21.51
CA LYS A 155 -9.24 -19.59 20.86
C LYS A 155 -9.38 -20.05 19.40
N THR A 156 -10.60 -20.25 18.91
CA THR A 156 -10.85 -20.54 17.50
C THR A 156 -10.74 -19.31 16.61
N ILE A 157 -10.84 -18.09 17.16
CA ILE A 157 -10.68 -16.83 16.44
C ILE A 157 -9.22 -16.41 16.48
N CYS A 158 -8.65 -16.06 15.33
CA CYS A 158 -7.24 -15.78 15.15
C CYS A 158 -7.02 -14.47 14.41
N VAL A 159 -5.88 -13.83 14.68
CA VAL A 159 -5.39 -12.73 13.83
C VAL A 159 -5.22 -13.25 12.40
N GLY A 160 -5.71 -12.48 11.43
CA GLY A 160 -5.70 -12.82 10.02
C GLY A 160 -6.97 -13.49 9.50
N ASP A 161 -7.92 -13.83 10.35
CA ASP A 161 -9.21 -14.35 9.91
C ASP A 161 -10.01 -13.26 9.17
N HIS A 162 -10.49 -13.60 7.97
CA HIS A 162 -11.47 -12.79 7.26
C HIS A 162 -12.85 -13.00 7.86
N ILE A 163 -13.58 -11.90 8.10
CA ILE A 163 -14.96 -11.93 8.56
C ILE A 163 -15.85 -11.98 7.32
N GLU A 164 -16.55 -13.08 7.10
CA GLU A 164 -17.45 -13.26 5.97
C GLU A 164 -18.88 -12.83 6.32
N CYS A 165 -19.35 -13.24 7.51
CA CYS A 165 -20.69 -12.94 7.99
C CYS A 165 -20.73 -12.59 9.49
N ILE A 166 -21.70 -11.76 9.89
CA ILE A 166 -22.07 -11.48 11.28
C ILE A 166 -23.58 -11.75 11.41
N ASN A 167 -24.01 -12.62 12.34
CA ASN A 167 -25.41 -13.02 12.49
C ASN A 167 -26.09 -13.49 11.19
N GLY A 168 -25.32 -14.15 10.32
CA GLY A 168 -25.78 -14.61 9.01
C GLY A 168 -25.86 -13.52 7.93
N GLU A 169 -25.66 -12.25 8.26
CA GLU A 169 -25.55 -11.17 7.29
C GLU A 169 -24.16 -11.22 6.62
N ASN A 170 -24.13 -11.31 5.29
CA ASN A 170 -22.89 -11.25 4.52
C ASN A 170 -22.34 -9.82 4.50
N ILE A 171 -21.07 -9.67 4.89
CA ILE A 171 -20.40 -8.37 4.97
C ILE A 171 -19.33 -8.17 3.88
N ILE A 172 -19.20 -9.10 2.93
CA ILE A 172 -18.28 -8.94 1.80
C ILE A 172 -18.63 -7.66 1.02
N GLY A 173 -17.60 -6.87 0.70
CA GLY A 173 -17.73 -5.59 0.03
C GLY A 173 -17.78 -4.41 1.01
N GLN A 174 -18.04 -4.65 2.29
CA GLN A 174 -18.00 -3.60 3.32
C GLN A 174 -16.57 -3.27 3.70
N ARG A 175 -16.34 -2.01 4.03
CA ARG A 175 -15.06 -1.52 4.54
C ARG A 175 -14.90 -1.86 6.02
N HIS A 176 -13.65 -1.90 6.48
CA HIS A 176 -13.34 -2.27 7.86
C HIS A 176 -14.06 -1.42 8.92
N TYR A 177 -14.32 -0.14 8.67
CA TYR A 177 -15.04 0.74 9.59
C TYR A 177 -16.52 0.41 9.71
N GLU A 178 -17.17 -0.01 8.63
CA GLU A 178 -18.56 -0.48 8.65
C GLU A 178 -18.69 -1.77 9.45
N VAL A 179 -17.73 -2.69 9.26
CA VAL A 179 -17.65 -3.95 9.99
C VAL A 179 -17.38 -3.72 11.47
N ALA A 180 -16.44 -2.84 11.81
CA ALA A 180 -16.15 -2.46 13.20
C ALA A 180 -17.36 -1.81 13.87
N LYS A 181 -18.07 -0.92 13.16
CA LYS A 181 -19.32 -0.32 13.63
C LYS A 181 -20.39 -1.37 13.91
N LYS A 182 -20.64 -2.29 12.96
CA LYS A 182 -21.59 -3.41 13.16
C LYS A 182 -21.28 -4.23 14.41
N LEU A 183 -20.00 -4.58 14.61
CA LEU A 183 -19.56 -5.33 15.81
C LEU A 183 -19.76 -4.53 17.11
N LYS A 184 -19.52 -3.22 17.07
CA LYS A 184 -19.75 -2.31 18.21
C LYS A 184 -21.24 -2.18 18.54
N GLU A 185 -22.11 -2.16 17.53
CA GLU A 185 -23.57 -2.02 17.67
C GLU A 185 -24.30 -3.32 18.05
N LEU A 186 -23.62 -4.47 18.04
CA LEU A 186 -24.17 -5.72 18.58
C LEU A 186 -24.66 -5.51 20.01
N LYS A 187 -25.82 -6.10 20.35
CA LYS A 187 -26.40 -5.97 21.68
C LYS A 187 -25.52 -6.65 22.73
N LYS A 188 -25.33 -5.95 23.85
CA LYS A 188 -24.68 -6.49 25.03
C LYS A 188 -25.58 -7.54 25.69
N GLU A 189 -24.97 -8.51 26.36
CA GLU A 189 -25.62 -9.65 27.02
C GLU A 189 -26.37 -10.59 26.07
N GLU A 190 -26.03 -10.56 24.77
CA GLU A 190 -26.57 -11.49 23.77
C GLU A 190 -25.45 -12.30 23.10
N LEU A 191 -25.82 -13.48 22.60
CA LEU A 191 -24.97 -14.27 21.70
C LEU A 191 -25.09 -13.71 20.28
N PHE A 192 -23.96 -13.65 19.59
CA PHE A 192 -23.92 -13.38 18.16
C PHE A 192 -23.04 -14.42 17.47
N THR A 193 -23.28 -14.60 16.16
CA THR A 193 -22.54 -15.56 15.35
C THR A 193 -21.59 -14.82 14.41
N MET A 194 -20.42 -15.40 14.16
CA MET A 194 -19.53 -14.95 13.10
C MET A 194 -19.13 -16.13 12.23
N THR A 195 -19.14 -15.90 10.92
CA THR A 195 -18.53 -16.81 9.95
C THR A 195 -17.18 -16.24 9.54
N LEU A 196 -16.12 -16.98 9.80
CA LEU A 196 -14.74 -16.56 9.56
C LEU A 196 -14.07 -17.48 8.54
N ILE A 197 -13.16 -16.94 7.75
CA ILE A 197 -12.29 -17.71 6.85
C ILE A 197 -10.84 -17.50 7.27
N GLU A 198 -10.21 -18.57 7.73
CA GLU A 198 -8.79 -18.58 8.07
C GLU A 198 -7.94 -18.64 6.78
N PRO A 199 -6.84 -17.88 6.67
CA PRO A 199 -5.91 -18.02 5.55
C PRO A 199 -5.26 -19.40 5.55
N LYS A 200 -5.02 -19.98 4.36
CA LYS A 200 -4.23 -21.21 4.26
C LYS A 200 -2.85 -20.99 4.87
N LYS A 201 -2.46 -21.85 5.80
CA LYS A 201 -1.12 -21.90 6.38
C LYS A 201 -0.28 -22.94 5.65
N ALA A 202 1.01 -22.66 5.49
CA ALA A 202 1.94 -23.67 5.00
C ALA A 202 1.99 -24.83 6.00
N PHE A 203 1.98 -26.08 5.50
CA PHE A 203 2.24 -27.23 6.36
C PHE A 203 3.70 -27.15 6.84
N GLU A 204 3.92 -27.24 8.16
CA GLU A 204 5.25 -27.39 8.74
C GLU A 204 5.81 -28.78 8.40
N ILE A 205 6.27 -28.97 7.17
CA ILE A 205 7.13 -30.11 6.84
C ILE A 205 8.54 -29.72 7.29
N GLY A 206 9.07 -30.45 8.26
CA GLY A 206 10.38 -30.24 8.89
C GLY A 206 11.55 -30.06 7.90
N PRO A 207 12.68 -29.52 8.37
CA PRO A 207 13.67 -28.87 7.52
C PRO A 207 14.34 -29.86 6.56
N ARG A 208 14.11 -29.67 5.25
CA ARG A 208 15.04 -30.14 4.21
C ARG A 208 15.94 -29.00 3.77
N SER A 209 17.22 -29.33 3.72
CA SER A 209 18.38 -28.47 3.69
C SER A 209 18.58 -27.71 2.36
N LYS A 210 19.36 -26.62 2.48
CA LYS A 210 19.98 -25.76 1.46
C LYS A 210 19.13 -24.57 0.95
N ALA A 211 18.96 -23.57 1.81
CA ALA A 211 18.82 -22.19 1.35
C ALA A 211 20.19 -21.72 0.84
N GLY A 212 20.29 -21.49 -0.47
CA GLY A 212 21.40 -20.77 -1.06
C GLY A 212 21.42 -19.34 -0.52
N LYS A 213 22.58 -18.91 0.01
CA LYS A 213 22.81 -17.53 0.41
C LYS A 213 22.79 -16.66 -0.84
N SER A 214 21.70 -15.93 -1.09
CA SER A 214 21.76 -14.71 -1.90
C SER A 214 22.26 -13.59 -0.99
N SER A 215 23.56 -13.30 -1.06
CA SER A 215 24.13 -12.08 -0.50
C SER A 215 23.52 -10.89 -1.22
N ALA A 216 22.62 -10.18 -0.54
CA ALA A 216 22.19 -8.86 -0.95
C ALA A 216 23.36 -7.89 -0.75
N GLU A 217 24.16 -7.70 -1.80
CA GLU A 217 25.06 -6.56 -1.88
C GLU A 217 24.20 -5.29 -1.89
N LYS A 218 24.29 -4.52 -0.81
CA LYS A 218 23.74 -3.17 -0.72
C LYS A 218 24.43 -2.30 -1.76
N ILE A 219 23.81 -2.16 -2.92
CA ILE A 219 24.10 -1.09 -3.86
C ILE A 219 23.14 0.05 -3.53
N GLY A 220 23.70 1.16 -3.04
CA GLY A 220 22.97 2.38 -2.77
C GLY A 220 22.30 2.89 -4.04
N SER A 221 20.97 2.82 -4.08
CA SER A 221 20.14 3.55 -5.03
C SER A 221 18.91 4.03 -4.26
N ALA A 222 18.45 5.25 -4.55
CA ALA A 222 17.31 5.88 -3.90
C ALA A 222 16.17 4.87 -3.72
N ARG A 223 15.81 4.56 -2.47
CA ARG A 223 14.78 3.58 -2.12
C ARG A 223 13.41 4.14 -2.48
N GLY A 224 13.05 3.99 -3.75
CA GLY A 224 11.69 4.29 -4.20
C GLY A 224 10.68 3.32 -3.60
N THR A 225 9.44 3.76 -3.47
CA THR A 225 8.28 2.95 -3.13
C THR A 225 7.19 3.20 -4.18
N LEU A 226 6.50 2.15 -4.59
CA LEU A 226 5.28 2.26 -5.38
C LEU A 226 4.13 2.49 -4.41
N ARG A 227 3.46 3.62 -4.54
CA ARG A 227 2.28 3.96 -3.77
C ARG A 227 1.01 3.66 -4.55
N LEU A 228 0.16 2.82 -3.98
CA LEU A 228 -1.16 2.43 -4.48
C LEU A 228 -2.20 3.23 -3.69
N ARG A 229 -2.84 4.20 -4.35
CA ARG A 229 -3.83 5.08 -3.70
C ARG A 229 -5.25 4.54 -3.95
N SER A 230 -6.13 4.69 -2.98
CA SER A 230 -7.54 4.28 -3.11
C SER A 230 -8.33 5.12 -4.13
N GLY A 231 -7.91 6.38 -4.39
CA GLY A 231 -8.61 7.34 -5.25
C GLY A 231 -7.81 7.88 -6.44
N GLY A 232 -6.74 7.21 -6.88
CA GLY A 232 -5.90 7.70 -7.97
C GLY A 232 -4.88 6.69 -8.50
N PRO A 233 -4.16 7.01 -9.59
CA PRO A 233 -3.17 6.11 -10.18
C PRO A 233 -1.98 5.90 -9.26
N ALA A 234 -1.32 4.74 -9.37
CA ALA A 234 -0.11 4.46 -8.63
C ALA A 234 1.04 5.42 -8.99
N THR A 235 1.78 5.87 -7.98
CA THR A 235 2.91 6.81 -8.12
C THR A 235 4.17 6.19 -7.53
N VAL A 236 5.33 6.45 -8.14
CA VAL A 236 6.63 6.12 -7.54
C VAL A 236 7.06 7.31 -6.69
N GLU A 237 7.18 7.10 -5.39
CA GLU A 237 7.51 8.11 -4.40
C GLU A 237 8.80 7.72 -3.65
N GLU A 238 9.45 8.69 -3.02
CA GLU A 238 10.49 8.40 -2.03
C GLU A 238 9.83 7.86 -0.75
N LEU A 239 10.53 6.98 -0.03
CA LEU A 239 10.07 6.53 1.28
C LEU A 239 9.81 7.74 2.19
N PRO A 240 8.73 7.74 2.99
CA PRO A 240 8.49 8.77 3.98
C PRO A 240 9.70 8.93 4.92
N SER A 241 10.01 10.18 5.31
CA SER A 241 11.00 10.42 6.37
C SER A 241 10.56 9.74 7.67
N GLU A 242 11.50 9.46 8.56
CA GLU A 242 11.20 8.81 9.85
C GLU A 242 10.16 9.60 10.66
N THR A 243 10.24 10.93 10.62
CA THR A 243 9.28 11.85 11.24
C THR A 243 7.87 11.68 10.65
N LYS A 244 7.76 11.63 9.31
CA LYS A 244 6.47 11.40 8.62
C LYS A 244 5.90 10.03 8.95
N ALA A 245 6.74 8.99 8.94
CA ALA A 245 6.32 7.63 9.28
C ALA A 245 5.77 7.55 10.71
N LYS A 246 6.44 8.19 11.69
CA LYS A 246 5.96 8.27 13.08
C LYS A 246 4.65 9.04 13.21
N ALA A 247 4.48 10.14 12.48
CA ALA A 247 3.23 10.90 12.50
C ALA A 247 2.07 10.07 11.93
N ILE A 248 2.29 9.38 10.80
CA ILE A 248 1.28 8.48 10.22
C ILE A 248 0.95 7.33 11.18
N GLU A 249 1.94 6.75 11.85
CA GLU A 249 1.73 5.70 12.85
C GLU A 249 0.88 6.20 14.03
N LYS A 250 1.13 7.41 14.54
CA LYS A 250 0.30 8.04 15.58
C LYS A 250 -1.15 8.20 15.11
N VAL A 251 -1.38 8.63 13.87
CA VAL A 251 -2.75 8.74 13.31
C VAL A 251 -3.41 7.37 13.22
N ASP A 252 -2.69 6.34 12.78
CA ASP A 252 -3.18 4.96 12.70
C ASP A 252 -3.50 4.40 14.11
N ASP A 253 -2.73 4.77 15.14
CA ASP A 253 -3.03 4.43 16.54
C ASP A 253 -4.31 5.12 17.05
N LEU A 254 -4.56 6.38 16.66
CA LEU A 254 -5.81 7.08 16.98
C LEU A 254 -7.01 6.42 16.30
N LEU A 255 -6.88 5.96 15.05
CA LEU A 255 -7.94 5.21 14.37
C LEU A 255 -8.31 3.93 15.14
N GLU A 256 -7.32 3.25 15.71
CA GLU A 256 -7.55 2.07 16.52
C GLU A 256 -8.23 2.41 17.85
N LEU A 257 -7.78 3.47 18.51
CA LEU A 257 -8.32 3.91 19.78
C LEU A 257 -9.80 4.32 19.67
N TYR A 258 -10.13 5.15 18.68
CA TYR A 258 -11.48 5.73 18.55
C TYR A 258 -12.46 4.80 17.82
N MET A 259 -11.98 4.06 16.83
CA MET A 259 -12.84 3.34 15.90
C MET A 259 -12.61 1.82 15.87
N GLY A 260 -11.59 1.31 16.56
CA GLY A 260 -11.27 -0.12 16.56
C GLY A 260 -10.79 -0.61 15.20
N ILE A 261 -10.20 0.28 14.40
CA ILE A 261 -9.72 -0.03 13.06
C ILE A 261 -8.29 0.45 12.84
N ARG A 262 -7.60 -0.15 11.88
CA ARG A 262 -6.30 0.32 11.42
C ARG A 262 -6.30 0.33 9.90
N ASP A 263 -5.97 1.45 9.31
CA ASP A 263 -5.88 1.65 7.88
C ASP A 263 -4.74 2.64 7.61
N PHE A 264 -3.62 2.11 7.14
CA PHE A 264 -2.41 2.89 6.90
C PHE A 264 -2.60 3.88 5.74
N ASP A 265 -3.40 3.52 4.73
CA ASP A 265 -3.67 4.40 3.60
C ASP A 265 -4.57 5.56 4.04
N LEU A 266 -5.59 5.28 4.85
CA LEU A 266 -6.43 6.32 5.46
C LEU A 266 -5.60 7.25 6.35
N ALA A 267 -4.77 6.70 7.24
CA ALA A 267 -3.89 7.47 8.11
C ALA A 267 -2.91 8.35 7.32
N THR A 268 -2.37 7.82 6.22
CA THR A 268 -1.48 8.60 5.33
C THR A 268 -2.25 9.72 4.63
N THR A 269 -3.46 9.46 4.13
CA THR A 269 -4.31 10.49 3.51
C THR A 269 -4.66 11.61 4.51
N MET A 270 -4.99 11.27 5.75
CA MET A 270 -5.23 12.25 6.81
C MET A 270 -4.00 13.11 7.09
N PHE A 271 -2.82 12.48 7.22
CA PHE A 271 -1.56 13.20 7.39
C PHE A 271 -1.30 14.16 6.22
N GLU A 272 -1.51 13.70 4.98
CA GLU A 272 -1.34 14.52 3.77
C GLU A 272 -2.33 15.69 3.69
N ALA A 273 -3.57 15.51 4.14
CA ALA A 273 -4.58 16.58 4.20
C ALA A 273 -4.21 17.67 5.22
N GLY A 274 -3.55 17.30 6.32
CA GLY A 274 -3.20 18.21 7.42
C GLY A 274 -1.83 18.86 7.36
N LYS A 275 -0.86 18.29 6.63
CA LYS A 275 0.54 18.75 6.66
C LYS A 275 0.72 20.23 6.28
N ASP A 276 -0.11 20.76 5.38
CA ASP A 276 -0.01 22.14 4.86
C ASP A 276 -1.01 23.12 5.50
N LYS A 277 -1.83 22.66 6.45
CA LYS A 277 -2.84 23.50 7.13
C LYS A 277 -2.25 24.27 8.30
N SER A 278 -2.84 25.41 8.64
CA SER A 278 -2.32 26.31 9.67
C SER A 278 -3.04 26.21 11.02
N ASN A 279 -4.28 25.73 11.02
CA ASN A 279 -5.13 25.66 12.21
C ASN A 279 -6.07 24.42 12.16
N PRO A 280 -6.65 24.02 13.32
CA PRO A 280 -7.54 22.86 13.39
C PRO A 280 -8.78 22.96 12.49
N ASP A 281 -9.35 24.15 12.31
CA ASP A 281 -10.56 24.33 11.51
C ASP A 281 -10.30 24.08 10.01
N GLU A 282 -9.19 24.61 9.49
CA GLU A 282 -8.72 24.33 8.12
C GLU A 282 -8.43 22.84 7.90
N PHE A 283 -7.95 22.15 8.94
CA PHE A 283 -7.73 20.70 8.90
C PHE A 283 -9.05 19.93 8.89
N ALA A 284 -9.99 20.27 9.76
CA ALA A 284 -11.30 19.64 9.82
C ALA A 284 -12.05 19.74 8.48
N VAL A 285 -12.03 20.92 7.85
CA VAL A 285 -12.60 21.12 6.51
C VAL A 285 -11.92 20.22 5.47
N ALA A 286 -10.59 20.14 5.47
CA ALA A 286 -9.86 19.30 4.51
C ALA A 286 -10.13 17.80 4.70
N VAL A 287 -10.27 17.34 5.95
CA VAL A 287 -10.65 15.96 6.26
C VAL A 287 -12.07 15.68 5.82
N ASP A 288 -13.02 16.59 6.06
CA ASP A 288 -14.40 16.41 5.63
C ASP A 288 -14.53 16.39 4.09
N GLU A 289 -13.83 17.28 3.39
CA GLU A 289 -13.80 17.31 1.91
C GLU A 289 -13.26 16.00 1.29
N THR A 290 -12.36 15.30 1.98
CA THR A 290 -11.70 14.10 1.45
C THR A 290 -12.24 12.79 2.02
N LEU A 291 -12.77 12.82 3.25
CA LEU A 291 -13.11 11.66 4.07
C LEU A 291 -14.43 11.84 4.86
N GLY A 292 -15.31 12.77 4.45
CA GLY A 292 -16.56 13.07 5.14
C GLY A 292 -17.50 11.87 5.32
N ASP A 293 -17.43 10.87 4.43
CA ASP A 293 -18.20 9.62 4.52
C ASP A 293 -17.95 8.82 5.81
N PHE A 294 -16.82 9.05 6.48
CA PHE A 294 -16.46 8.37 7.72
C PHE A 294 -17.11 8.99 8.97
N ALA A 295 -17.59 10.24 8.89
CA ALA A 295 -18.20 10.97 10.00
C ALA A 295 -17.38 10.90 11.31
N PHE A 296 -16.14 11.36 11.26
CA PHE A 296 -15.23 11.34 12.41
C PHE A 296 -15.73 12.23 13.56
N PRO A 297 -15.59 11.80 14.83
CA PRO A 297 -15.84 12.66 15.98
C PRO A 297 -14.90 13.87 16.02
N ASP A 298 -15.39 15.03 16.46
CA ASP A 298 -14.59 16.26 16.56
C ASP A 298 -13.34 16.07 17.43
N GLU A 299 -13.45 15.35 18.55
CA GLU A 299 -12.32 15.02 19.43
C GLU A 299 -11.24 14.23 18.69
N PHE A 300 -11.62 13.29 17.83
CA PHE A 300 -10.67 12.52 17.02
C PHE A 300 -9.95 13.42 16.02
N VAL A 301 -10.69 14.31 15.34
CA VAL A 301 -10.09 15.25 14.36
C VAL A 301 -9.09 16.18 15.05
N PHE A 302 -9.41 16.64 16.27
CA PHE A 302 -8.50 17.46 17.07
C PHE A 302 -7.23 16.70 17.48
N ASP A 303 -7.35 15.47 18.00
CA ASP A 303 -6.20 14.66 18.40
C ASP A 303 -5.29 14.32 17.21
N VAL A 304 -5.87 14.05 16.04
CA VAL A 304 -5.12 13.83 14.79
C VAL A 304 -4.35 15.10 14.39
N TRP A 305 -4.97 16.27 14.50
CA TRP A 305 -4.30 17.55 14.25
C TRP A 305 -3.08 17.74 15.15
N GLU A 306 -3.20 17.47 16.45
CA GLU A 306 -2.08 17.54 17.38
C GLU A 306 -0.96 16.55 17.01
N ALA A 307 -1.32 15.31 16.67
CA ALA A 307 -0.36 14.29 16.25
C ALA A 307 0.42 14.67 14.98
N ILE A 308 -0.23 15.34 14.02
CA ILE A 308 0.41 15.86 12.81
C ILE A 308 1.30 17.07 13.15
N GLY A 309 0.86 17.95 14.05
CA GLY A 309 1.59 19.15 14.49
C GLY A 309 2.92 18.83 15.19
N ASP A 310 3.01 17.72 15.91
CA ASP A 310 4.27 17.17 16.42
C ASP A 310 5.25 16.84 15.28
N GLY A 311 4.76 16.23 14.21
CA GLY A 311 5.57 15.89 13.04
C GLY A 311 6.07 17.11 12.25
N LYS A 312 5.32 18.23 12.26
CA LYS A 312 5.73 19.49 11.61
C LYS A 312 6.89 20.19 12.31
N ARG A 313 6.98 20.06 13.65
CA ARG A 313 8.01 20.74 14.45
C ARG A 313 9.40 20.11 14.26
N ASP A 314 9.45 18.83 13.90
CA ASP A 314 10.69 18.06 13.74
C ASP A 314 11.28 18.12 12.30
N ASP A 315 10.51 18.49 11.27
CA ASP A 315 10.99 18.65 9.87
C ASP A 315 11.71 20.01 9.65
N HIS A 316 11.73 20.90 10.65
CA HIS A 316 12.38 22.22 10.62
C HIS A 316 13.70 22.31 11.41
N LEU A 317 14.24 21.17 11.86
CA LEU A 317 15.57 21.03 12.49
C LEU A 317 16.51 20.23 11.58
#